data_AF-K1U839-F1
#
_entry.id   AF-K1U839-F1
#
_cell.length_a   1.000
_cell.length_b   1.000
_cell.length_c   1.000
_cell.angle_alpha   90.00
_cell.angle_beta   90.00
_cell.angle_gamma   90.00
#
_symmetry.space_group_name_H-M   'P 1'
#
loop_
_entity.id
_entity.type
_entity.pdbx_description
1 polymer ?
#
loop_
_entity_poly.entity_id
_entity_poly.type
_entity_poly.pdbx_seq_one_letter_code
_entity_poly.pdbx_strand_id
1 'polypeptide(L)'
;MPMKRLIHTAVLAAALAFALLLCGCSGAETSHKAPQRAAVESGERQFAQPSDGDFIAIFSTSLGEVRAVLYPDAAPMAVQNFVGLARSGYYDNTVIWRAQYGFAVQGGDAGGTGGGGATIWSNNPYPLEADSSLRHYAGALCAAFAQGGEVTGGNSQFYFVTALPDSVDETMQQQLRDNGYSDEQVSAYAAA
;
A
#
# COMPACT_ATOMS: atom_id res chain seq x y z
N MET A 1 27.35 28.69 -64.60
CA MET A 1 27.49 28.90 -63.14
C MET A 1 26.10 29.13 -62.52
N PRO A 2 25.42 28.07 -62.05
CA PRO A 2 24.50 28.21 -60.90
C PRO A 2 24.50 26.97 -59.97
N MET A 3 25.56 26.16 -59.96
CA MET A 3 25.59 24.88 -59.20
C MET A 3 26.07 24.99 -57.74
N LYS A 4 26.42 26.19 -57.25
CA LYS A 4 26.92 26.39 -55.87
C LYS A 4 25.83 26.73 -54.84
N ARG A 5 24.62 27.10 -55.27
CA ARG A 5 23.51 27.47 -54.37
C ARG A 5 22.65 26.29 -53.91
N LEU A 6 22.68 25.16 -54.61
CA LEU A 6 21.89 23.96 -54.27
C LEU A 6 22.55 23.08 -53.20
N ILE A 7 23.88 23.13 -53.08
CA ILE A 7 24.63 22.29 -52.12
C ILE A 7 24.53 22.86 -50.70
N HIS A 8 24.49 24.19 -50.55
CA HIS A 8 24.38 24.84 -49.23
C HIS A 8 23.02 24.63 -48.57
N THR A 9 21.92 24.56 -49.33
CA THR A 9 20.58 24.27 -48.80
C THR A 9 20.39 22.81 -48.43
N ALA A 10 21.01 21.88 -49.17
CA ALA A 10 20.94 20.45 -48.84
C ALA A 10 21.74 20.09 -47.57
N VAL A 11 22.89 20.73 -47.34
CA VAL A 11 23.70 20.51 -46.12
C VAL A 11 23.05 21.12 -44.87
N LEU A 12 22.34 22.25 -45.01
CA LEU A 12 21.62 22.86 -43.88
C LEU A 12 20.38 22.04 -43.46
N ALA A 13 19.66 21.44 -44.42
CA ALA A 13 18.51 20.58 -44.15
C ALA A 13 18.92 19.23 -43.50
N ALA A 14 20.07 18.68 -43.89
CA ALA A 14 20.61 17.47 -43.27
C ALA A 14 21.14 17.71 -41.83
N ALA A 15 21.69 18.91 -41.56
CA ALA A 15 22.15 19.27 -40.22
C ALA A 15 20.99 19.53 -39.23
N LEU A 16 19.84 20.03 -39.71
CA LEU A 16 18.66 20.27 -38.87
C LEU A 16 17.88 18.96 -38.57
N ALA A 17 17.93 17.97 -39.46
CA ALA A 17 17.34 16.65 -39.23
C ALA A 17 18.16 15.78 -38.26
N PHE A 18 19.48 16.04 -38.12
CA PHE A 18 20.34 15.31 -37.17
C PHE A 18 20.28 15.88 -35.74
N ALA A 19 19.83 17.13 -35.57
CA ALA A 19 19.71 17.77 -34.26
C ALA A 19 18.38 17.46 -33.53
N LEU A 20 17.40 16.84 -34.20
CA LEU A 20 16.11 16.44 -33.62
C LEU A 20 16.09 15.00 -33.07
N LEU A 21 17.21 14.28 -33.13
CA LEU A 21 17.33 12.87 -32.69
C LEU A 21 18.05 12.68 -31.35
N LEU A 22 18.33 13.74 -30.59
CA LEU A 22 19.07 13.66 -29.32
C LEU A 22 18.31 14.16 -28.07
N CYS A 23 17.01 14.42 -28.16
CA CYS A 23 16.14 14.43 -26.98
C CYS A 23 15.52 13.04 -26.77
N GLY A 24 16.38 12.02 -26.70
CA GLY A 24 16.06 10.81 -25.97
C GLY A 24 16.22 11.14 -24.49
N CYS A 25 15.17 11.64 -23.85
CA CYS A 25 15.08 11.58 -22.40
C CYS A 25 15.19 10.10 -22.03
N SER A 26 16.36 9.66 -21.59
CA SER A 26 16.54 8.41 -20.87
C SER A 26 15.88 8.57 -19.50
N GLY A 27 14.56 8.66 -19.49
CA GLY A 27 13.77 8.24 -18.34
C GLY A 27 13.85 6.73 -18.34
N ALA A 28 14.89 6.19 -17.70
CA ALA A 28 14.81 4.82 -17.24
C ALA A 28 13.67 4.81 -16.22
N GLU A 29 12.45 4.57 -16.69
CA GLU A 29 11.40 4.08 -15.81
C GLU A 29 11.89 2.73 -15.33
N THR A 30 12.49 2.71 -14.15
CA THR A 30 12.52 1.54 -13.31
C THR A 30 11.07 1.18 -13.02
N SER A 31 10.44 0.49 -13.98
CA SER A 31 9.19 -0.23 -13.76
C SER A 31 9.54 -1.32 -12.76
N HIS A 32 9.48 -0.99 -11.47
CA HIS A 32 9.38 -1.99 -10.41
C HIS A 32 8.07 -2.72 -10.66
N LYS A 33 8.15 -3.81 -11.43
CA LYS A 33 7.02 -4.69 -11.67
C LYS A 33 6.53 -5.14 -10.30
N ALA A 34 5.25 -4.90 -10.00
CA ALA A 34 4.66 -5.37 -8.76
C ALA A 34 4.92 -6.87 -8.61
N PRO A 35 5.27 -7.36 -7.40
CA PRO A 35 5.49 -8.77 -7.18
C PRO A 35 4.25 -9.54 -7.61
N GLN A 36 4.43 -10.54 -8.47
CA GLN A 36 3.35 -11.41 -8.88
C GLN A 36 3.09 -12.37 -7.73
N ARG A 37 1.89 -12.31 -7.14
CA ARG A 37 1.45 -13.28 -6.14
C ARG A 37 0.58 -14.35 -6.79
N ALA A 38 0.72 -15.58 -6.32
CA ALA A 38 -0.24 -16.62 -6.61
C ALA A 38 -1.56 -16.28 -5.90
N ALA A 39 -2.69 -16.66 -6.49
CA ALA A 39 -3.95 -16.61 -5.76
C ALA A 39 -3.89 -17.60 -4.60
N VAL A 40 -4.25 -17.14 -3.40
CA VAL A 40 -4.36 -17.99 -2.22
C VAL A 40 -5.80 -18.43 -2.11
N GLU A 41 -6.04 -19.74 -2.24
CA GLU A 41 -7.32 -20.35 -1.91
C GLU A 41 -7.35 -20.62 -0.41
N SER A 42 -8.21 -19.91 0.33
CA SER A 42 -8.39 -20.10 1.77
C SER A 42 -9.84 -19.77 2.17
N GLY A 43 -10.38 -20.54 3.12
CA GLY A 43 -11.61 -20.28 3.85
C GLY A 43 -11.46 -19.28 5.01
N GLU A 44 -10.26 -18.77 5.28
CA GLU A 44 -10.07 -17.60 6.14
C GLU A 44 -10.85 -16.41 5.54
N ARG A 45 -11.64 -15.72 6.36
CA ARG A 45 -12.59 -14.70 5.87
C ARG A 45 -11.93 -13.54 5.10
N GLN A 46 -10.64 -13.28 5.31
CA GLN A 46 -9.88 -12.26 4.60
C GLN A 46 -9.61 -12.57 3.12
N PHE A 47 -9.76 -13.83 2.71
CA PHE A 47 -9.64 -14.26 1.32
C PHE A 47 -11.00 -14.43 0.62
N ALA A 48 -12.11 -14.29 1.36
CA ALA A 48 -13.44 -14.28 0.77
C ALA A 48 -13.59 -13.07 -0.16
N GLN A 49 -14.30 -13.26 -1.27
CA GLN A 49 -14.66 -12.15 -2.14
C GLN A 49 -15.64 -11.21 -1.42
N PRO A 50 -15.52 -9.88 -1.61
CA PRO A 50 -16.46 -8.92 -1.05
C PRO A 50 -17.90 -9.23 -1.50
N SER A 51 -18.84 -8.99 -0.60
CA SER A 51 -20.26 -9.25 -0.75
C SER A 51 -21.10 -7.99 -0.50
N ASP A 52 -22.37 -8.02 -0.93
CA ASP A 52 -23.29 -6.91 -0.70
C ASP A 52 -23.45 -6.64 0.80
N GLY A 53 -23.17 -5.40 1.21
CA GLY A 53 -23.25 -4.98 2.62
C GLY A 53 -21.90 -4.89 3.32
N ASP A 54 -20.81 -5.37 2.70
CA ASP A 54 -19.47 -5.19 3.25
C ASP A 54 -19.05 -3.72 3.26
N PHE A 55 -18.34 -3.32 4.32
CA PHE A 55 -17.74 -2.00 4.41
C PHE A 55 -16.45 -1.99 3.60
N ILE A 56 -16.45 -1.32 2.45
CA ILE A 56 -15.27 -1.24 1.57
C ILE A 56 -14.69 0.16 1.60
N ALA A 57 -13.41 0.26 1.98
CA ALA A 57 -12.62 1.47 1.80
C ALA A 57 -12.03 1.50 0.39
N ILE A 58 -12.17 2.64 -0.29
CA ILE A 58 -11.57 2.90 -1.61
C ILE A 58 -10.58 4.05 -1.46
N PHE A 59 -9.32 3.77 -1.77
CA PHE A 59 -8.23 4.73 -1.75
C PHE A 59 -7.91 5.14 -3.19
N SER A 60 -8.24 6.36 -3.56
CA SER A 60 -7.78 6.96 -4.82
C SER A 60 -6.40 7.59 -4.59
N THR A 61 -5.34 6.91 -5.02
CA THR A 61 -3.96 7.38 -4.82
C THR A 61 -3.32 7.86 -6.12
N SER A 62 -2.16 8.51 -6.02
CA SER A 62 -1.35 8.89 -7.19
C SER A 62 -0.81 7.68 -7.98
N LEU A 63 -0.85 6.48 -7.42
CA LEU A 63 -0.39 5.23 -8.06
C LEU A 63 -1.56 4.32 -8.48
N GLY A 64 -2.79 4.83 -8.40
CA GLY A 64 -4.00 4.08 -8.73
C GLY A 64 -4.88 3.79 -7.53
N GLU A 65 -5.90 2.98 -7.76
CA GLU A 65 -6.92 2.67 -6.77
C GLU A 65 -6.55 1.43 -5.95
N VAL A 66 -6.71 1.51 -4.64
CA VAL A 66 -6.60 0.38 -3.71
C VAL A 66 -7.93 0.22 -2.98
N ARG A 67 -8.39 -1.02 -2.82
CA ARG A 67 -9.63 -1.35 -2.11
C ARG A 67 -9.34 -2.27 -0.94
N ALA A 68 -10.04 -2.07 0.18
CA ALA A 68 -9.93 -2.92 1.35
C ALA A 68 -11.31 -3.15 1.98
N VAL A 69 -11.63 -4.40 2.31
CA VAL A 69 -12.77 -4.72 3.16
C VAL A 69 -12.42 -4.37 4.61
N LEU A 70 -13.36 -3.75 5.31
CA LEU A 70 -13.28 -3.36 6.71
C LEU A 70 -14.15 -4.30 7.56
N TYR A 71 -13.70 -4.60 8.77
CA TYR A 71 -14.33 -5.55 9.68
C TYR A 71 -14.80 -4.86 10.96
N PRO A 72 -15.93 -4.12 10.93
CA PRO A 72 -16.45 -3.40 12.10
C PRO A 72 -16.88 -4.33 13.23
N ASP A 73 -17.14 -5.60 12.95
CA ASP A 73 -17.42 -6.64 13.95
C ASP A 73 -16.18 -7.02 14.78
N ALA A 74 -15.00 -7.00 14.16
CA ALA A 74 -13.73 -7.37 14.79
C ALA A 74 -12.94 -6.17 15.35
N ALA A 75 -13.05 -5.00 14.72
CA ALA A 75 -12.36 -3.77 15.12
C ALA A 75 -13.30 -2.54 15.06
N PRO A 76 -14.36 -2.51 15.89
CA PRO A 76 -15.41 -1.49 15.80
C PRO A 76 -14.89 -0.06 15.96
N MET A 77 -14.01 0.21 16.92
CA MET A 77 -13.48 1.56 17.15
C MET A 77 -12.52 1.97 16.03
N ALA A 78 -11.61 1.09 15.61
CA ALA A 78 -10.69 1.37 14.51
C ALA A 78 -11.44 1.71 13.22
N VAL A 79 -12.45 0.89 12.86
CA VAL A 79 -13.27 1.11 11.67
C VAL A 79 -14.12 2.37 11.80
N GLN A 80 -14.74 2.62 12.95
CA GLN A 80 -15.52 3.83 13.17
C GLN A 80 -14.66 5.09 13.03
N ASN A 81 -13.46 5.09 13.59
CA ASN A 81 -12.52 6.21 13.48
C ASN A 81 -12.08 6.42 12.02
N PHE A 82 -11.63 5.35 11.36
CA PHE A 82 -11.16 5.39 9.97
C PHE A 82 -12.25 5.91 9.02
N VAL A 83 -13.47 5.36 9.11
CA VAL A 83 -14.60 5.77 8.27
C VAL A 83 -15.02 7.22 8.57
N GLY A 84 -15.04 7.63 9.84
CA GLY A 84 -15.37 8.99 10.23
C GLY A 84 -14.39 10.01 9.66
N LEU A 85 -13.09 9.74 9.78
CA LEU A 85 -12.02 10.59 9.22
C LEU A 85 -12.05 10.61 7.68
N ALA A 86 -12.26 9.46 7.04
CA ALA A 86 -12.40 9.39 5.58
C ALA A 86 -13.57 10.24 5.08
N ARG A 87 -14.74 10.14 5.74
CA ARG A 87 -15.93 10.93 5.38
C ARG A 87 -15.77 12.43 5.62
N SER A 88 -14.88 12.85 6.52
CA SER A 88 -14.57 14.26 6.74
C SER A 88 -13.50 14.82 5.79
N GLY A 89 -12.96 14.00 4.88
CA GLY A 89 -11.86 14.39 4.00
C GLY A 89 -10.50 14.47 4.69
N TYR A 90 -10.35 13.90 5.89
CA TYR A 90 -9.09 13.98 6.67
C TYR A 90 -7.90 13.37 5.92
N TYR A 91 -8.14 12.28 5.19
CA TYR A 91 -7.08 11.55 4.46
C TYR A 91 -6.73 12.19 3.11
N ASP A 92 -7.46 13.22 2.66
CA ASP A 92 -7.21 13.86 1.38
C ASP A 92 -5.84 14.53 1.37
N ASN A 93 -5.05 14.28 0.33
CA ASN A 93 -3.68 14.76 0.16
C ASN A 93 -2.69 14.31 1.25
N THR A 94 -3.06 13.34 2.10
CA THR A 94 -2.11 12.71 3.01
C THR A 94 -1.16 11.80 2.22
N VAL A 95 0.07 11.66 2.72
CA VAL A 95 1.11 10.86 2.07
C VAL A 95 1.28 9.50 2.75
N ILE A 96 1.76 8.53 1.98
CA ILE A 96 2.43 7.35 2.55
C ILE A 96 3.81 7.81 3.01
N TRP A 97 3.95 8.04 4.31
CA TRP A 97 5.16 8.63 4.89
C TRP A 97 6.25 7.57 5.14
N ARG A 98 5.89 6.28 5.20
CA ARG A 98 6.83 5.17 5.34
C ARG A 98 6.49 4.04 4.37
N ALA A 99 7.50 3.56 3.67
CA ALA A 99 7.42 2.36 2.85
C ALA A 99 8.63 1.47 3.16
N GLN A 100 8.37 0.26 3.66
CA GLN A 100 9.40 -0.74 3.91
C GLN A 100 9.12 -1.96 3.05
N TYR A 101 10.01 -2.21 2.09
CA TYR A 101 9.89 -3.32 1.15
C TYR A 101 9.85 -4.66 1.88
N GLY A 102 8.85 -5.48 1.55
CA GLY A 102 8.62 -6.78 2.19
C GLY A 102 8.05 -6.74 3.59
N PHE A 103 7.55 -5.59 4.04
CA PHE A 103 6.93 -5.46 5.36
C PHE A 103 5.60 -4.72 5.28
N ALA A 104 5.63 -3.40 5.13
CA ALA A 104 4.43 -2.58 5.12
C ALA A 104 4.64 -1.22 4.45
N VAL A 105 3.55 -0.63 3.98
CA VAL A 105 3.45 0.80 3.63
C VAL A 105 2.47 1.47 4.58
N GLN A 106 2.85 2.63 5.14
CA GLN A 106 2.18 3.28 6.25
C GLN A 106 1.85 4.74 5.93
N GLY A 107 0.63 5.14 6.28
CA GLY A 107 0.07 6.47 6.02
C GLY A 107 -0.91 6.90 7.11
N GLY A 108 -1.73 7.92 6.80
CA GLY A 108 -2.77 8.41 7.70
C GLY A 108 -2.30 9.43 8.74
N ASP A 109 -1.08 9.95 8.61
CA ASP A 109 -0.63 11.16 9.31
C ASP A 109 -0.79 12.37 8.37
N ALA A 110 -1.65 13.31 8.71
CA ALA A 110 -1.86 14.55 7.94
C ALA A 110 -0.59 15.42 7.82
N GLY A 111 0.34 15.33 8.79
CA GLY A 111 1.62 16.02 8.73
C GLY A 111 2.68 15.29 7.88
N GLY A 112 2.46 14.02 7.54
CA GLY A 112 3.39 13.20 6.77
C GLY A 112 4.74 12.92 7.46
N THR A 113 4.84 13.13 8.77
CA THR A 113 6.08 12.95 9.53
C THR A 113 6.16 11.58 10.23
N GLY A 114 4.99 10.93 10.38
CA GLY A 114 4.80 9.73 11.19
C GLY A 114 4.58 9.99 12.67
N GLY A 115 4.79 11.23 13.14
CA GLY A 115 4.59 11.63 14.54
C GLY A 115 3.18 12.16 14.85
N GLY A 116 2.38 12.46 13.81
CA GLY A 116 1.03 12.98 13.97
C GLY A 116 -0.05 11.91 14.02
N GLY A 117 -1.29 12.37 13.89
CA GLY A 117 -2.47 11.53 13.82
C GLY A 117 -3.66 12.21 14.48
N ALA A 118 -4.86 11.76 14.14
CA ALA A 118 -6.10 12.28 14.70
C ALA A 118 -7.06 11.16 15.09
N THR A 119 -8.02 11.51 15.92
CA THR A 119 -9.23 10.69 16.08
C THR A 119 -10.47 11.56 15.99
N ILE A 120 -11.59 10.93 15.63
CA ILE A 120 -12.91 11.58 15.69
C ILE A 120 -13.33 11.96 17.12
N TRP A 121 -12.59 11.48 18.13
CA TRP A 121 -12.83 11.73 19.55
C TRP A 121 -11.90 12.79 20.12
N SER A 122 -11.71 13.89 19.39
CA SER A 122 -10.83 15.00 19.79
C SER A 122 -9.39 14.55 20.10
N ASN A 123 -8.84 13.70 19.23
CA ASN A 123 -7.50 13.10 19.34
C ASN A 123 -7.29 12.18 20.56
N ASN A 124 -8.34 11.82 21.30
CA ASN A 124 -8.24 10.75 22.28
C ASN A 124 -8.03 9.40 21.56
N PRO A 125 -6.99 8.62 21.92
CA PRO A 125 -6.71 7.35 21.27
C PRO A 125 -7.75 6.28 21.64
N TYR A 126 -7.86 5.25 20.80
CA TYR A 126 -8.69 4.06 21.06
C TYR A 126 -7.84 2.83 21.42
N PRO A 127 -8.40 1.87 22.18
CA PRO A 127 -7.65 0.67 22.60
C PRO A 127 -7.35 -0.26 21.43
N LEU A 128 -6.42 -1.19 21.65
CA LEU A 128 -6.12 -2.26 20.70
C LEU A 128 -7.33 -3.20 20.56
N GLU A 129 -7.74 -3.41 19.31
CA GLU A 129 -8.78 -4.37 18.93
C GLU A 129 -8.11 -5.48 18.10
N ALA A 130 -7.80 -6.58 18.76
CA ALA A 130 -7.20 -7.76 18.12
C ALA A 130 -8.20 -8.92 18.18
N ASP A 131 -8.56 -9.42 17.00
CA ASP A 131 -9.49 -10.54 16.84
C ASP A 131 -8.76 -11.70 16.15
N SER A 132 -8.92 -12.93 16.67
CA SER A 132 -8.21 -14.11 16.16
C SER A 132 -8.66 -14.55 14.75
N SER A 133 -9.80 -14.03 14.28
CA SER A 133 -10.29 -14.23 12.91
C SER A 133 -9.63 -13.31 11.88
N LEU A 134 -8.79 -12.35 12.32
CA LEU A 134 -8.06 -11.43 11.45
C LEU A 134 -6.54 -11.52 11.68
N ARG A 135 -5.79 -11.49 10.59
CA ARG A 135 -4.35 -11.71 10.53
C ARG A 135 -3.67 -10.73 9.58
N HIS A 136 -2.35 -10.58 9.77
CA HIS A 136 -1.49 -9.74 8.94
C HIS A 136 -1.07 -10.43 7.64
N TYR A 137 -2.04 -10.89 6.83
CA TYR A 137 -1.77 -11.39 5.48
C TYR A 137 -1.36 -10.25 4.55
N ALA A 138 -0.61 -10.57 3.50
CA ALA A 138 -0.27 -9.58 2.48
C ALA A 138 -1.53 -8.97 1.84
N GLY A 139 -1.56 -7.64 1.74
CA GLY A 139 -2.73 -6.88 1.29
C GLY A 139 -3.69 -6.46 2.42
N ALA A 140 -3.56 -6.99 3.64
CA ALA A 140 -4.39 -6.57 4.76
C ALA A 140 -4.16 -5.08 5.10
N LEU A 141 -5.26 -4.36 5.31
CA LEU A 141 -5.28 -3.00 5.87
C LEU A 141 -5.41 -3.09 7.40
N CYS A 142 -4.50 -2.46 8.12
CA CYS A 142 -4.43 -2.54 9.57
C CYS A 142 -4.31 -1.14 10.19
N ALA A 143 -4.96 -0.92 11.32
CA ALA A 143 -4.70 0.26 12.14
C ALA A 143 -3.27 0.20 12.71
N ALA A 144 -2.54 1.32 12.64
CA ALA A 144 -1.23 1.42 13.25
C ALA A 144 -1.39 1.79 14.73
N PHE A 145 -0.74 1.02 15.60
CA PHE A 145 -0.64 1.31 17.02
C PHE A 145 0.81 1.68 17.34
N ALA A 146 1.01 2.86 17.90
CA ALA A 146 2.32 3.23 18.43
C ALA A 146 2.49 2.63 19.83
N GLN A 147 3.58 1.89 20.04
CA GLN A 147 4.09 1.59 21.38
C GLN A 147 5.12 2.66 21.75
N GLY A 148 4.71 3.61 22.59
CA GLY A 148 5.58 4.67 23.12
C GLY A 148 5.43 6.03 22.41
N GLY A 149 5.34 7.09 23.23
CA GLY A 149 5.00 8.48 22.85
C GLY A 149 3.96 9.07 23.81
N GLU A 150 3.55 10.33 23.62
CA GLU A 150 2.49 10.96 24.43
C GLU A 150 1.10 10.34 24.19
N VAL A 151 0.94 9.53 23.14
CA VAL A 151 -0.30 8.85 22.77
C VAL A 151 -0.07 7.34 22.82
N THR A 152 -0.76 6.66 23.74
CA THR A 152 -0.83 5.19 23.79
C THR A 152 -2.17 4.76 23.22
N GLY A 153 -2.17 4.01 22.12
CA GLY A 153 -3.38 3.51 21.46
C GLY A 153 -3.44 3.84 19.97
N GLY A 154 -4.58 3.55 19.36
CA GLY A 154 -4.83 3.77 17.94
C GLY A 154 -5.22 5.21 17.63
N ASN A 155 -4.88 5.67 16.43
CA ASN A 155 -5.28 6.96 15.88
C ASN A 155 -5.68 6.84 14.39
N SER A 156 -5.41 7.86 13.57
CA SER A 156 -5.71 7.87 12.13
C SER A 156 -4.72 7.10 11.27
N GLN A 157 -3.56 6.74 11.81
CA GLN A 157 -2.53 6.05 11.05
C GLN A 157 -2.89 4.60 10.76
N PHE A 158 -2.55 4.14 9.56
CA PHE A 158 -2.82 2.79 9.08
C PHE A 158 -1.63 2.29 8.26
N TYR A 159 -1.58 0.97 8.06
CA TYR A 159 -0.63 0.36 7.14
C TYR A 159 -1.28 -0.75 6.32
N PHE A 160 -0.76 -0.94 5.10
CA PHE A 160 -1.00 -2.15 4.31
C PHE A 160 0.19 -3.10 4.47
N VAL A 161 -0.08 -4.38 4.69
CA VAL A 161 0.96 -5.41 4.73
C VAL A 161 1.46 -5.70 3.31
N THR A 162 2.78 -5.64 3.11
CA THR A 162 3.43 -5.80 1.80
C THR A 162 4.50 -6.90 1.80
N ALA A 163 4.30 -7.96 2.60
CA ALA A 163 5.12 -9.17 2.58
C ALA A 163 5.36 -9.69 1.15
N LEU A 164 6.54 -10.25 0.89
CA LEU A 164 6.96 -10.73 -0.44
C LEU A 164 6.70 -12.23 -0.58
N PRO A 165 6.45 -12.70 -1.83
CA PRO A 165 6.48 -14.12 -2.18
C PRO A 165 7.63 -14.85 -1.51
N ASP A 166 7.34 -15.99 -0.90
CA ASP A 166 8.30 -16.90 -0.26
C ASP A 166 9.03 -16.29 0.96
N SER A 167 8.51 -15.20 1.55
CA SER A 167 9.09 -14.57 2.75
C SER A 167 8.94 -15.40 4.03
N VAL A 168 8.14 -16.47 4.00
CA VAL A 168 7.93 -17.40 5.11
C VAL A 168 8.52 -18.76 4.73
N ASP A 169 9.80 -18.94 5.06
CA ASP A 169 10.54 -20.17 4.79
C ASP A 169 10.03 -21.36 5.63
N GLU A 170 10.54 -22.57 5.35
CA GLU A 170 10.11 -23.79 6.05
C GLU A 170 10.31 -23.72 7.58
N THR A 171 11.33 -22.99 8.04
CA THR A 171 11.61 -22.83 9.48
C THR A 171 10.55 -21.95 10.12
N MET A 172 10.22 -20.81 9.49
CA MET A 172 9.14 -19.93 9.94
C MET A 172 7.77 -20.60 9.86
N GLN A 173 7.52 -21.39 8.81
CA GLN A 173 6.28 -22.18 8.70
C GLN A 173 6.14 -23.16 9.87
N GLN A 174 7.22 -23.84 10.26
CA GLN A 174 7.19 -24.71 11.43
C GLN A 174 6.94 -23.93 12.72
N GLN A 175 7.59 -22.78 12.90
CA GLN A 175 7.34 -21.90 14.05
C GLN A 175 5.88 -21.46 14.13
N LEU A 176 5.22 -21.15 13.00
CA LEU A 176 3.81 -20.81 12.98
C LEU A 176 2.95 -21.99 13.44
N ARG A 177 3.21 -23.21 12.96
CA ARG A 177 2.51 -24.42 13.41
C ARG A 177 2.69 -24.67 14.90
N ASP A 178 3.92 -24.52 15.39
CA ASP A 178 4.24 -24.68 16.82
C ASP A 178 3.52 -23.64 17.69
N ASN A 179 3.22 -22.47 17.12
CA ASN A 179 2.41 -21.41 17.74
C ASN A 179 0.89 -21.56 17.50
N GLY A 180 0.43 -22.70 16.99
CA GLY A 180 -0.99 -23.03 16.87
C GLY A 180 -1.68 -22.50 15.61
N TYR A 181 -0.94 -22.05 14.60
CA TYR A 181 -1.50 -21.70 13.30
C TYR A 181 -1.89 -22.98 12.55
N SER A 182 -3.05 -22.97 11.89
CA SER A 182 -3.48 -24.07 11.03
C SER A 182 -2.62 -24.14 9.76
N ASP A 183 -2.56 -25.31 9.12
CA ASP A 183 -1.83 -25.48 7.87
C ASP A 183 -2.31 -24.51 6.78
N GLU A 184 -3.61 -24.28 6.71
CA GLU A 184 -4.21 -23.30 5.81
C GLU A 184 -3.66 -21.89 6.03
N GLN A 185 -3.56 -21.48 7.30
CA GLN A 185 -3.06 -20.15 7.65
C GLN A 185 -1.57 -20.02 7.32
N VAL A 186 -0.80 -21.08 7.56
CA VAL A 186 0.61 -21.15 7.21
C VAL A 186 0.80 -21.08 5.69
N SER A 187 -0.02 -21.80 4.92
CA SER A 187 -0.02 -21.73 3.45
C SER A 187 -0.35 -20.32 2.95
N ALA A 188 -1.32 -19.64 3.55
CA ALA A 188 -1.65 -18.26 3.22
C ALA A 188 -0.50 -17.27 3.49
N TYR A 189 0.26 -17.49 4.56
CA TYR A 189 1.48 -16.73 4.84
C TYR A 189 2.63 -17.06 3.89
N ALA A 190 2.79 -18.32 3.49
CA ALA A 190 3.86 -18.74 2.59
C ALA A 190 3.65 -18.29 1.13
N ALA A 191 2.39 -18.14 0.70
CA ALA A 191 2.06 -17.73 -0.65
C ALA A 191 2.12 -16.19 -0.88
N ALA A 192 2.17 -15.42 0.21
CA ALA A 192 2.27 -13.96 0.22
C ALA A 192 3.56 -13.47 -0.39
#